data_AF-A0A914VUM4-F1
#
_entry.id   AF-A0A914VUM4-F1
#
_cell.length_a   1.000
_cell.length_b   1.000
_cell.length_c   1.000
_cell.angle_alpha   90.00
_cell.angle_beta   90.00
_cell.angle_gamma   90.00
#
_symmetry.space_group_name_H-M   'P 1'
#
loop_
_entity.id
_entity.type
_entity.pdbx_description
1 polymer ?
#
loop_
_entity_poly.entity_id
_entity_poly.type
_entity_poly.pdbx_seq_one_letter_code
_entity_poly.pdbx_strand_id
1 'polypeptide(L)'
;MGRVAVIIGWSTTIFSLVTIPFHILFLCMQIKYRNTTDFNHAFYKILMSLSVADILQLMVSEFVNQFLTFHGWVADFCLNVLGDFGAHVITMIFWGTAMAQVLTVVSVAINRFTAYVYPLQFETVRWGIDLGAVVVKQITKFSKIVPIPHNC
;
A
#
# COMPACT_ATOMS: atom_id res chain seq x y z
N MET A 1 12.74 24.04 17.73
CA MET A 1 12.20 22.99 16.83
C MET A 1 11.43 21.88 17.57
N GLY A 2 11.74 21.55 18.84
CA GLY A 2 11.07 20.44 19.55
C GLY A 2 9.55 20.51 19.71
N ARG A 3 8.96 21.70 19.95
CA ARG A 3 7.49 21.83 20.15
C ARG A 3 6.66 21.47 18.92
N VAL A 4 7.14 21.81 17.73
CA VAL A 4 6.43 21.54 16.46
C VAL A 4 6.48 20.04 16.16
N ALA A 5 7.64 19.40 16.34
CA ALA A 5 7.79 17.96 16.16
C ALA A 5 6.88 17.16 17.10
N VAL A 6 6.76 17.58 18.37
CA VAL A 6 5.87 16.94 19.34
C VAL A 6 4.40 17.08 18.94
N ILE A 7 3.97 18.27 18.50
CA ILE A 7 2.58 18.48 18.03
C ILE A 7 2.27 17.60 16.82
N ILE A 8 3.19 17.53 15.85
CA ILE A 8 3.05 16.67 14.68
C ILE A 8 2.95 15.21 15.12
N GLY A 9 3.84 14.76 16.01
CA GLY A 9 3.86 13.39 16.51
C GLY A 9 2.55 12.98 17.21
N TRP A 10 2.02 13.83 18.09
CA TRP A 10 0.71 13.56 18.72
C TRP A 10 -0.43 13.55 17.71
N SER A 11 -0.42 14.48 16.75
CA SER A 11 -1.45 14.55 15.72
C SER A 11 -1.46 13.28 14.87
N THR A 12 -0.30 12.83 14.40
CA THR A 12 -0.17 11.60 13.60
C THR A 12 -0.59 10.37 14.39
N THR A 13 -0.19 10.26 15.66
CA THR A 13 -0.57 9.13 16.51
C THR A 13 -2.08 9.07 16.74
N ILE A 14 -2.74 10.21 16.96
CA ILE A 14 -4.20 10.28 17.10
C ILE A 14 -4.87 9.84 15.78
N PHE A 15 -4.39 10.33 14.64
CA PHE A 15 -4.92 9.91 13.33
C PHE A 15 -4.76 8.40 13.13
N SER A 16 -3.59 7.82 13.40
CA SER A 16 -3.32 6.40 13.26
C SER A 16 -4.19 5.53 14.18
N LEU A 17 -4.36 5.94 15.44
CA LEU A 17 -5.21 5.22 16.40
C LEU A 17 -6.67 5.16 15.95
N VAL A 18 -7.14 6.20 15.25
CA VAL A 18 -8.49 6.24 14.69
C VAL A 18 -8.56 5.44 13.38
N THR A 19 -7.59 5.57 12.48
CA THR A 19 -7.65 4.95 11.14
C THR A 19 -7.38 3.45 11.13
N ILE A 20 -6.46 2.95 11.95
CA ILE A 20 -6.14 1.52 12.04
C ILE A 20 -7.39 0.64 12.27
N PRO A 21 -8.28 0.91 13.25
CA PRO A 21 -9.46 0.09 13.46
C PRO A 21 -10.43 0.17 12.28
N PHE A 22 -10.55 1.30 11.57
CA PHE A 22 -11.35 1.38 10.35
C PHE A 22 -10.79 0.49 9.23
N HIS A 23 -9.47 0.50 9.01
CA HIS A 23 -8.83 -0.37 8.03
C HIS A 23 -8.96 -1.86 8.41
N ILE A 24 -8.85 -2.21 9.69
CA ILE A 24 -9.08 -3.57 10.19
C ILE A 24 -10.52 -4.01 9.94
N LEU A 25 -11.52 -3.17 10.29
CA LEU A 25 -12.92 -3.46 10.04
C LEU A 25 -13.20 -3.67 8.55
N PHE A 26 -12.62 -2.81 7.70
CA PHE A 26 -12.74 -2.92 6.26
C PHE A 26 -12.14 -4.22 5.73
N LEU A 27 -10.94 -4.60 6.20
CA LEU A 27 -10.31 -5.87 5.85
C LEU A 27 -11.13 -7.07 6.34
N CYS A 28 -11.70 -7.02 7.55
CA CYS A 28 -12.57 -8.06 8.07
C CYS A 28 -13.84 -8.25 7.23
N MET A 29 -14.48 -7.14 6.81
CA MET A 29 -15.59 -7.20 5.86
C MET A 29 -15.14 -7.83 4.56
N GLN A 30 -13.95 -7.49 4.07
CA GLN A 30 -13.42 -8.06 2.84
C GLN A 30 -13.20 -9.56 2.91
N ILE A 31 -12.56 -10.02 3.98
CA ILE A 31 -12.33 -11.44 4.21
C ILE A 31 -13.65 -12.21 4.33
N LYS A 32 -14.66 -11.62 4.99
CA LYS A 32 -15.98 -12.23 5.16
C LYS A 32 -16.69 -12.45 3.83
N TYR A 33 -16.64 -11.48 2.91
CA TYR A 33 -17.35 -11.56 1.63
C TYR A 33 -16.49 -12.11 0.47
N ARG A 34 -15.21 -12.45 0.70
CA ARG A 34 -14.30 -12.91 -0.37
C ARG A 34 -14.78 -14.14 -1.15
N ASN A 35 -15.60 -14.98 -0.53
CA ASN A 35 -16.12 -16.22 -1.12
C ASN A 35 -17.48 -16.03 -1.83
N THR A 36 -18.08 -14.85 -1.74
CA THR A 36 -19.32 -14.54 -2.44
C THR A 36 -19.01 -14.26 -3.91
N THR A 37 -19.81 -14.80 -4.82
CA THR A 37 -19.61 -14.72 -6.28
C THR A 37 -19.47 -13.29 -6.80
N ASP A 38 -20.13 -12.33 -6.16
CA ASP A 38 -20.08 -10.91 -6.54
C ASP A 38 -18.80 -10.19 -6.11
N PHE A 39 -18.03 -10.78 -5.18
CA PHE A 39 -16.84 -10.18 -4.57
C PHE A 39 -15.55 -10.93 -4.91
N ASN A 40 -15.62 -12.07 -5.63
CA ASN A 40 -14.44 -12.81 -6.10
C ASN A 40 -13.82 -12.20 -7.37
N HIS A 41 -13.72 -10.87 -7.43
CA HIS A 41 -13.14 -10.16 -8.56
C HIS A 41 -11.70 -9.71 -8.28
N ALA A 42 -10.90 -9.57 -9.35
CA ALA A 42 -9.53 -9.05 -9.25
C ALA A 42 -9.46 -7.72 -8.49
N PHE A 43 -10.42 -6.82 -8.71
CA PHE A 43 -10.55 -5.56 -7.97
C PHE A 43 -10.56 -5.75 -6.46
N TYR A 44 -11.32 -6.73 -5.96
CA TYR A 44 -11.47 -6.98 -4.53
C TYR A 44 -10.21 -7.56 -3.91
N LYS A 45 -9.49 -8.39 -4.66
CA LYS A 45 -8.18 -8.93 -4.25
C LYS A 45 -7.13 -7.82 -4.12
N ILE A 46 -7.11 -6.87 -5.06
CA ILE A 46 -6.23 -5.69 -4.97
C ILE A 46 -6.65 -4.81 -3.78
N LEU A 47 -7.96 -4.67 -3.54
CA LEU A 47 -8.47 -3.87 -2.42
C LEU A 47 -8.12 -4.48 -1.06
N MET A 48 -8.10 -5.82 -0.96
CA MET A 48 -7.58 -6.54 0.20
C MET A 48 -6.09 -6.31 0.40
N SER A 49 -5.27 -6.41 -0.66
CA SER A 49 -3.83 -6.17 -0.52
C SER A 49 -3.52 -4.71 -0.17
N LEU A 50 -4.30 -3.75 -0.68
CA LEU A 50 -4.21 -2.34 -0.29
C LEU A 50 -4.53 -2.14 1.20
N SER A 51 -5.60 -2.76 1.70
CA SER A 51 -6.01 -2.64 3.10
C SER A 51 -4.95 -3.23 4.05
N VAL A 52 -4.30 -4.33 3.66
CA VAL A 52 -3.17 -4.91 4.39
C VAL A 52 -1.95 -3.98 4.36
N ALA A 53 -1.61 -3.42 3.19
CA ALA A 53 -0.51 -2.48 3.06
C ALA A 53 -0.71 -1.21 3.90
N ASP A 54 -1.93 -0.66 3.93
CA ASP A 54 -2.28 0.51 4.75
C ASP A 54 -2.11 0.25 6.25
N ILE A 55 -2.62 -0.89 6.75
CA ILE A 55 -2.48 -1.26 8.17
C ILE A 55 -0.99 -1.38 8.53
N LEU A 56 -0.23 -2.09 7.70
CA LEU A 56 1.17 -2.36 7.97
C LEU A 56 2.02 -1.08 7.89
N GLN A 57 1.73 -0.20 6.93
CA GLN A 57 2.38 1.13 6.84
C GLN A 57 2.05 1.99 8.07
N LEU A 58 0.79 2.04 8.52
CA LEU A 58 0.41 2.81 9.71
C LEU A 58 1.11 2.28 10.96
N MET A 59 1.20 0.96 11.14
CA MET A 59 1.91 0.35 12.26
C MET A 59 3.41 0.66 12.26
N VAL A 60 4.07 0.51 11.10
CA VAL A 60 5.51 0.79 10.98
C VAL A 60 5.78 2.29 11.11
N SER A 61 4.91 3.15 10.56
CA SER A 61 5.02 4.60 10.67
C SER A 61 4.89 5.08 12.11
N GLU A 62 3.95 4.54 12.90
CA GLU A 62 3.86 4.87 14.32
C GLU A 62 5.09 4.42 15.10
N PHE A 63 5.61 3.23 14.80
CA PHE A 63 6.84 2.73 15.43
C PHE A 63 8.04 3.67 15.14
N VAL A 64 8.22 4.09 13.89
CA VAL A 64 9.28 5.02 13.49
C VAL A 64 9.06 6.42 14.07
N ASN A 65 7.82 6.91 14.12
CA ASN A 65 7.51 8.21 14.69
C ASN A 65 7.78 8.26 16.20
N GLN A 66 7.50 7.17 16.93
CA GLN A 66 7.89 7.06 18.33
C GLN A 66 9.41 7.02 18.50
N PHE A 67 10.14 6.35 17.59
CA PHE A 67 11.60 6.36 17.57
C PHE A 67 12.19 7.78 17.37
N LEU A 68 11.62 8.58 16.47
CA LEU A 68 12.15 9.90 16.10
C LEU A 68 11.69 11.05 17.02
N THR A 69 10.44 11.01 17.50
CA THR A 69 9.82 12.15 18.20
C THR A 69 9.90 12.00 19.72
N PHE A 70 9.84 10.76 20.22
CA PHE A 70 9.83 10.48 21.64
C PHE A 70 11.07 9.64 21.97
N HIS A 71 12.20 10.32 22.19
CA HIS A 71 13.40 9.73 22.81
C HIS A 71 12.96 8.96 24.08
N GLY A 72 12.82 7.64 23.96
CA GLY A 72 12.22 6.79 24.97
C GLY A 72 12.53 5.32 24.69
N TRP A 73 11.85 4.41 25.40
CA TRP A 73 12.15 2.98 25.40
C TRP A 73 12.29 2.31 24.02
N VAL A 74 11.59 2.82 22.98
CA VAL A 74 11.70 2.30 21.59
C VAL A 74 13.02 2.67 20.94
N ALA A 75 13.50 3.90 21.16
CA ALA A 75 14.80 4.34 20.67
C ALA A 75 15.93 3.59 21.39
N ASP A 76 15.81 3.41 22.70
CA ASP A 76 16.75 2.60 23.48
C ASP A 76 16.70 1.12 23.08
N PHE A 77 15.53 0.56 22.77
CA PHE A 77 15.42 -0.80 22.27
C PHE A 77 16.07 -0.95 20.88
N CYS A 78 15.80 -0.04 19.96
CA CYS A 78 16.37 -0.10 18.62
C CYS A 78 17.90 0.09 18.63
N LEU A 79 18.41 1.05 19.40
CA LEU A 79 19.85 1.35 19.44
C LEU A 79 20.63 0.35 20.31
N ASN A 80 20.09 -0.09 21.45
CA ASN A 80 20.82 -0.96 22.38
C ASN A 80 20.57 -2.46 22.19
N VAL A 81 19.40 -2.86 21.68
CA VAL A 81 19.05 -4.30 21.49
C VAL A 81 19.19 -4.73 20.04
N LEU A 82 18.73 -3.91 19.10
CA LEU A 82 18.76 -4.22 17.67
C LEU A 82 20.07 -3.78 16.99
N GLY A 83 20.72 -2.75 17.53
CA GLY A 83 21.92 -2.13 16.95
C GLY A 83 21.67 -1.54 15.55
N ASP A 84 22.76 -1.20 14.85
CA ASP A 84 22.72 -0.61 13.50
C ASP A 84 21.99 -1.51 12.49
N PHE A 85 22.17 -2.83 12.59
CA PHE A 85 21.52 -3.78 11.69
C PHE A 85 20.00 -3.69 11.77
N GLY A 86 19.44 -3.68 12.98
CA GLY A 86 18.00 -3.60 13.15
C GLY A 86 17.41 -2.25 12.71
N ALA A 87 18.13 -1.15 12.93
CA ALA A 87 17.74 0.17 12.42
C ALA A 87 17.64 0.20 10.88
N HIS A 88 18.61 -0.42 10.18
CA HIS A 88 18.55 -0.57 8.72
C HIS A 88 17.37 -1.42 8.26
N VAL A 89 17.07 -2.53 8.94
CA VAL A 89 15.93 -3.39 8.62
C VAL A 89 14.61 -2.64 8.78
N ILE A 90 14.40 -1.94 9.90
CA ILE A 90 13.17 -1.16 10.15
C ILE A 90 12.99 -0.07 9.08
N THR A 91 14.08 0.60 8.71
CA THR A 91 14.05 1.64 7.67
C THR A 91 13.73 1.04 6.29
N MET A 92 14.29 -0.12 5.95
CA MET A 92 13.95 -0.85 4.71
C MET A 92 12.49 -1.29 4.69
N ILE A 93 11.97 -1.77 5.82
CA ILE A 93 10.56 -2.15 5.95
C ILE A 93 9.68 -0.92 5.70
N PHE A 94 9.93 0.19 6.40
CA PHE A 94 9.15 1.43 6.26
C PHE A 94 9.05 1.92 4.80
N TRP A 95 10.17 1.96 4.08
CA TRP A 95 10.17 2.36 2.68
C TRP A 95 9.56 1.30 1.75
N GLY A 96 9.80 0.02 2.02
CA GLY A 96 9.22 -1.08 1.25
C GLY A 96 7.70 -1.10 1.32
N THR A 97 7.14 -0.82 2.50
CA THR A 97 5.70 -0.83 2.73
C THR A 97 5.03 0.41 2.14
N ALA A 98 5.72 1.56 2.16
CA ALA A 98 5.28 2.77 1.46
C ALA A 98 5.20 2.54 -0.06
N MET A 99 6.21 1.87 -0.65
CA MET A 99 6.18 1.55 -2.09
C MET A 99 5.08 0.54 -2.43
N ALA A 100 4.84 -0.47 -1.58
CA ALA A 100 3.76 -1.42 -1.77
C ALA A 100 2.38 -0.74 -1.79
N GLN A 101 2.16 0.25 -0.92
CA GLN A 101 0.94 1.05 -0.87
C GLN A 101 0.74 1.85 -2.17
N VAL A 102 1.78 2.54 -2.65
CA VAL A 102 1.71 3.30 -3.90
C VAL A 102 1.40 2.39 -5.09
N LEU A 103 2.09 1.25 -5.21
CA LEU A 103 1.89 0.30 -6.30
C LEU A 103 0.49 -0.32 -6.30
N THR A 104 -0.06 -0.60 -5.12
CA THR A 104 -1.43 -1.13 -5.01
C THR A 104 -2.47 -0.08 -5.40
N VAL A 105 -2.32 1.19 -5.00
CA VAL A 105 -3.20 2.29 -5.46
C VAL A 105 -3.15 2.46 -6.97
N VAL A 106 -1.95 2.44 -7.56
CA VAL A 106 -1.77 2.50 -9.02
C VAL A 106 -2.46 1.31 -9.69
N SER A 107 -2.33 0.10 -9.13
CA SER A 107 -2.99 -1.10 -9.66
C SER A 107 -4.52 -0.98 -9.61
N VAL A 108 -5.08 -0.40 -8.55
CA VAL A 108 -6.53 -0.10 -8.46
C VAL A 108 -6.95 0.88 -9.55
N ALA A 109 -6.17 1.95 -9.76
CA ALA A 109 -6.47 2.97 -10.77
C ALA A 109 -6.44 2.38 -12.18
N ILE A 110 -5.41 1.58 -12.51
CA ILE A 110 -5.30 0.88 -13.80
C ILE A 110 -6.48 -0.07 -14.00
N ASN A 111 -6.86 -0.82 -12.96
CA ASN A 111 -7.99 -1.74 -13.04
C ASN A 111 -9.31 -1.00 -13.35
N ARG A 112 -9.55 0.15 -12.70
CA ARG A 112 -10.74 0.99 -12.98
C ARG A 112 -10.68 1.64 -14.36
N PHE A 113 -9.52 2.14 -14.77
CA PHE A 113 -9.32 2.71 -16.10
C PHE A 113 -9.56 1.67 -17.20
N THR A 114 -9.09 0.45 -17.01
CA THR A 114 -9.30 -0.66 -17.94
C THR A 114 -10.78 -1.01 -18.10
N ALA A 115 -11.53 -1.03 -16.99
CA ALA A 115 -12.96 -1.27 -17.00
C ALA A 115 -13.72 -0.21 -17.82
N TYR A 116 -13.26 1.04 -17.78
CA TYR A 116 -13.86 2.14 -18.53
C TYR A 116 -13.51 2.13 -20.02
N VAL A 117 -12.23 1.94 -20.36
CA VAL A 117 -11.75 2.05 -21.75
C VAL A 117 -12.04 0.79 -22.57
N TYR A 118 -12.01 -0.39 -21.95
CA TYR A 118 -12.17 -1.68 -22.65
C TYR A 118 -13.22 -2.58 -21.98
N PRO A 119 -14.50 -2.18 -21.93
CA PRO A 119 -15.54 -2.90 -21.18
C PRO A 119 -15.74 -4.35 -21.66
N LEU A 120 -15.67 -4.58 -22.99
CA LEU A 120 -15.83 -5.91 -23.59
C LEU A 120 -14.67 -6.88 -23.27
N GLN A 121 -13.45 -6.35 -23.14
CA GLN A 121 -12.26 -7.15 -22.82
C GLN A 121 -12.10 -7.34 -21.30
N PHE A 122 -12.64 -6.40 -20.52
CA PHE A 122 -12.62 -6.44 -19.07
C PHE A 122 -13.40 -7.64 -18.54
N GLU A 123 -14.54 -7.99 -19.13
CA GLU A 123 -15.36 -9.14 -18.68
C GLU A 123 -14.62 -10.49 -18.81
N THR A 124 -13.76 -10.63 -19.82
CA THR A 124 -12.90 -11.82 -20.01
C THR A 124 -11.73 -11.87 -19.04
N VAL A 125 -11.17 -10.70 -18.67
CA VAL A 125 -10.03 -10.57 -17.75
C VAL A 125 -10.46 -10.53 -16.28
N ARG A 126 -11.75 -10.27 -16.01
CA ARG A 126 -12.41 -10.09 -14.70
C ARG A 126 -12.15 -11.20 -13.68
N TRP A 127 -11.84 -12.41 -14.16
CA TRP A 127 -11.70 -13.63 -13.36
C TRP A 127 -10.24 -14.09 -13.14
N GLY A 128 -9.28 -13.47 -13.82
CA GLY A 128 -7.87 -13.87 -13.78
C GLY A 128 -7.11 -13.31 -12.57
N ILE A 129 -6.32 -14.16 -11.90
CA ILE A 129 -5.34 -13.78 -10.88
C ILE A 129 -4.08 -13.13 -11.52
N ASP A 130 -3.94 -13.22 -12.85
CA ASP A 130 -2.79 -12.74 -13.62
C ASP A 130 -2.83 -11.22 -13.90
N LEU A 131 -2.98 -10.43 -12.85
CA LEU A 131 -2.79 -8.97 -12.90
C LEU A 131 -1.41 -8.59 -13.46
N GLY A 132 -0.37 -9.39 -13.18
CA GLY A 132 0.96 -9.22 -13.77
C GLY A 132 0.94 -9.33 -15.31
N ALA A 133 0.26 -10.33 -15.87
CA ALA A 133 0.17 -10.49 -17.31
C ALA A 133 -0.71 -9.42 -17.97
N VAL A 134 -1.75 -8.92 -17.27
CA VAL A 134 -2.62 -7.84 -17.76
C VAL A 134 -1.87 -6.51 -17.76
N VAL A 135 -1.17 -6.17 -16.68
CA VAL A 135 -0.33 -4.96 -16.60
C VAL A 135 0.79 -5.01 -17.64
N VAL A 136 1.48 -6.15 -17.79
CA VAL A 136 2.52 -6.33 -18.82
C VAL A 136 1.94 -6.22 -20.23
N LYS A 137 0.79 -6.85 -20.52
CA LYS A 137 0.09 -6.71 -21.81
C LYS A 137 -0.37 -5.27 -22.08
N GLN A 138 -0.74 -4.53 -21.04
CA GLN A 138 -1.15 -3.14 -21.17
C GLN A 138 0.04 -2.21 -21.39
N ILE A 139 1.14 -2.39 -20.66
CA ILE A 139 2.39 -1.65 -20.88
C ILE A 139 2.91 -1.88 -22.31
N THR A 140 2.91 -3.13 -22.79
CA THR A 140 3.32 -3.44 -24.17
C THR A 140 2.35 -2.88 -25.22
N LYS A 141 1.04 -2.79 -24.92
CA LYS A 141 0.06 -2.20 -25.84
C LYS A 141 0.13 -0.67 -25.86
N PHE A 142 0.33 -0.02 -24.71
CA PHE A 142 0.58 1.42 -24.62
C PHE A 142 1.89 1.82 -25.33
N SER A 143 2.96 1.02 -25.19
CA SER A 143 4.22 1.19 -25.94
C SER A 143 4.04 1.11 -27.46
N LYS A 144 3.02 0.41 -27.96
CA LYS A 144 2.70 0.36 -29.40
C LYS A 144 1.82 1.52 -29.87
N ILE A 145 1.09 2.18 -28.97
CA ILE A 145 0.17 3.30 -29.29
C ILE A 145 0.88 4.65 -29.17
N VAL A 146 1.86 4.76 -28.26
CA VAL A 146 2.76 5.90 -28.15
C VAL A 146 4.11 5.48 -28.76
N PRO A 147 4.34 5.69 -30.08
CA PRO A 147 5.68 5.56 -30.61
C PRO A 147 6.55 6.58 -29.87
N ILE A 148 7.49 6.08 -29.06
CA ILE A 148 8.57 6.91 -28.54
C ILE A 148 9.28 7.43 -29.80
N PRO A 149 9.33 8.76 -30.04
CA PRO A 149 10.06 9.27 -31.17
C PRO A 149 11.53 8.91 -30.99
N HIS A 150 11.97 7.87 -31.69
CA HIS A 150 13.37 7.70 -32.03
C HIS A 150 13.70 8.79 -33.03
N ASN A 151 14.00 9.99 -32.55
CA ASN A 151 14.71 11.01 -33.31
C ASN A 151 15.44 11.96 -32.35
N CYS A 152 16.78 11.87 -32.46
CA CYS A 152 17.83 12.75 -31.96
C CYS A 152 18.19 12.67 -30.47
#